data_AF-A0A0P4WED5-F1
#
_entry.id   AF-A0A0P4WED5-F1
#
_cell.length_a   1.000
_cell.length_b   1.000
_cell.length_c   1.000
_cell.angle_alpha   90.00
_cell.angle_beta   90.00
_cell.angle_gamma   90.00
#
_symmetry.space_group_name_H-M   'P 1'
#
loop_
_entity.id
_entity.type
_entity.pdbx_description
1 polymer ?
#
loop_
_entity_poly.entity_id
_entity_poly.type
_entity_poly.pdbx_seq_one_letter_code
_entity_poly.pdbx_strand_id
1 'polypeptide(L)'
;MEPSGRYFNELVLDYSNKPHNPMINSGAIMTAAIIKPELSAADRFDYMFKVYKRLAGEEYLGFNNSVFLSERECADRNFALAYFMRENKCFPQNHKLHESLDFYFQLCSLEITAESGAVMAATLANGGLNPLTGDPVLTVDAVRNTLTLMHSCGMYNYSGQFAFHVGLPAKSGVSGCVLLVIPNTMGICLWSPPLDANGNSCRGVQFWWASRLLYQHGKDRVRGNPTLLTRQPK
;
A
#
# COMPACT_ATOMS: atom_id res chain seq x y z
N MET A 1 15.09 -4.17 1.81
CA MET A 1 14.02 -3.28 2.28
C MET A 1 13.34 -3.99 3.42
N GLU A 2 13.22 -3.32 4.56
CA GLU A 2 12.83 -3.94 5.83
C GLU A 2 11.94 -2.96 6.62
N PRO A 3 11.18 -3.45 7.62
CA PRO A 3 10.56 -2.57 8.60
C PRO A 3 11.62 -1.68 9.27
N SER A 4 11.30 -0.41 9.57
CA SER A 4 12.26 0.51 10.19
C SER A 4 12.59 0.15 11.65
N GLY A 5 11.72 -0.62 12.32
CA GLY A 5 11.83 -0.89 13.76
C GLY A 5 11.63 0.34 14.66
N ARG A 6 11.30 1.49 14.06
CA ARG A 6 11.03 2.79 14.69
C ARG A 6 9.58 3.17 14.49
N TYR A 7 9.10 4.21 15.18
CA TYR A 7 7.76 4.73 14.88
C TYR A 7 7.68 5.14 13.41
N PHE A 8 6.59 4.77 12.72
CA PHE A 8 6.44 4.97 11.27
C PHE A 8 6.65 6.42 10.80
N ASN A 9 6.51 7.37 11.72
CA ASN A 9 6.58 8.79 11.46
C ASN A 9 7.96 9.39 11.78
N GLU A 10 8.89 8.66 12.41
CA GLU A 10 10.23 9.16 12.73
C GLU A 10 11.02 9.54 11.46
N LEU A 11 11.81 10.62 11.56
CA LEU A 11 12.68 11.09 10.48
C LEU A 11 13.98 10.27 10.46
N VAL A 12 13.90 9.05 9.93
CA VAL A 12 15.03 8.10 9.93
C VAL A 12 15.26 7.52 8.54
N LEU A 13 16.53 7.34 8.21
CA LEU A 13 17.02 6.63 7.04
C LEU A 13 17.77 5.37 7.51
N ASP A 14 17.92 4.41 6.61
CA ASP A 14 18.75 3.24 6.86
C ASP A 14 20.25 3.57 6.87
N TYR A 15 21.08 2.57 7.21
CA TYR A 15 22.53 2.70 7.28
C TYR A 15 23.20 3.09 5.96
N SER A 16 22.48 3.00 4.84
CA SER A 16 22.93 3.38 3.50
C SER A 16 22.34 4.72 3.04
N ASN A 17 21.78 5.52 3.95
CA ASN A 17 21.11 6.79 3.66
C ASN A 17 19.95 6.63 2.66
N LYS A 18 19.16 5.57 2.78
CA LYS A 18 17.95 5.37 1.98
C LYS A 18 16.71 5.26 2.88
N PRO A 19 15.51 5.58 2.37
CA PRO A 19 14.28 5.22 3.05
C PRO A 19 14.21 3.70 3.26
N HIS A 20 13.79 3.27 4.45
CA HIS A 20 13.74 1.84 4.82
C HIS A 20 12.87 0.99 3.86
N ASN A 21 11.73 1.55 3.42
CA ASN A 21 10.77 0.91 2.53
C ASN A 21 9.79 1.96 1.94
N PRO A 22 9.07 1.66 0.84
CA PRO A 22 8.10 2.56 0.22
C PRO A 22 6.78 2.71 0.98
N MET A 23 6.55 1.97 2.07
CA MET A 23 5.30 2.01 2.84
C MET A 23 5.31 3.09 3.94
N ILE A 24 6.44 3.78 4.13
CA ILE A 24 6.59 4.97 4.97
C ILE A 24 6.73 6.23 4.11
N ASN A 25 6.45 7.41 4.69
CA ASN A 25 6.42 8.68 3.95
C ASN A 25 7.71 8.96 3.16
N SER A 26 8.89 8.69 3.74
CA SER A 26 10.17 8.93 3.06
C SER A 26 10.35 8.07 1.82
N GLY A 27 9.92 6.82 1.88
CA GLY A 27 9.95 5.92 0.74
C GLY A 27 8.88 6.24 -0.30
N ALA A 28 7.70 6.70 0.13
CA ALA A 28 6.65 7.15 -0.77
C ALA A 28 7.06 8.43 -1.52
N ILE A 29 7.67 9.41 -0.83
CA ILE A 29 8.23 10.63 -1.45
C ILE A 29 9.35 10.26 -2.43
N MET A 30 10.23 9.33 -2.08
CA MET A 30 11.26 8.83 -3.00
C MET A 30 10.64 8.13 -4.22
N THR A 31 9.58 7.37 -4.02
CA THR A 31 8.86 6.69 -5.12
C THR A 31 8.25 7.72 -6.05
N ALA A 32 7.60 8.75 -5.50
CA ALA A 32 7.10 9.89 -6.27
C ALA A 32 8.23 10.54 -7.07
N ALA A 33 9.42 10.71 -6.48
CA ALA A 33 10.59 11.32 -7.14
C ALA A 33 11.12 10.56 -8.37
N ILE A 34 10.91 9.25 -8.46
CA ILE A 34 11.43 8.40 -9.55
C ILE A 34 10.39 7.98 -10.58
N ILE A 35 9.10 8.26 -10.33
CA ILE A 35 8.03 7.99 -11.31
C ILE A 35 8.08 9.05 -12.41
N LYS A 36 8.41 8.59 -13.63
CA LYS A 36 8.38 9.39 -14.86
C LYS A 36 9.00 10.78 -14.70
N PRO A 37 10.24 10.90 -14.17
CA PRO A 37 10.85 12.18 -13.85
C PRO A 37 11.08 13.08 -15.08
N GLU A 38 11.06 12.50 -16.27
CA GLU A 38 11.18 13.18 -17.56
C GLU A 38 9.91 13.95 -17.98
N LEU A 39 8.76 13.63 -17.40
CA LEU A 39 7.48 14.22 -17.76
C LEU A 39 7.19 15.49 -16.94
N SER A 40 6.32 16.35 -17.47
CA SER A 40 5.81 17.51 -16.73
C SER A 40 4.98 17.06 -15.51
N ALA A 41 4.83 17.93 -14.50
CA ALA A 41 4.05 17.58 -13.30
C ALA A 41 2.60 17.14 -13.64
N ALA A 42 1.96 17.80 -14.60
CA ALA A 42 0.62 17.45 -15.05
C ALA A 42 0.60 16.08 -15.77
N ASP A 43 1.53 15.84 -16.70
CA ASP A 43 1.59 14.57 -17.43
C ASP A 43 1.93 13.38 -16.52
N ARG A 44 2.73 13.62 -15.47
CA ARG A 44 3.04 12.61 -14.44
C ARG A 44 1.80 12.23 -13.64
N PHE A 45 1.01 13.22 -13.25
CA PHE A 45 -0.28 12.99 -12.59
C PHE A 45 -1.23 12.23 -13.49
N ASP A 46 -1.42 12.68 -14.73
CA ASP A 46 -2.29 12.00 -15.69
C ASP A 46 -1.84 10.56 -15.98
N TYR A 47 -0.53 10.32 -16.06
CA TYR A 47 0.02 8.98 -16.19
C TYR A 47 -0.37 8.09 -15.01
N MET A 48 -0.14 8.55 -13.79
CA MET A 48 -0.48 7.76 -12.59
C MET A 48 -1.99 7.60 -12.42
N PHE A 49 -2.78 8.64 -12.70
CA PHE A 49 -4.23 8.58 -12.67
C PHE A 49 -4.75 7.49 -13.62
N LYS A 50 -4.23 7.41 -14.85
CA LYS A 50 -4.56 6.34 -15.80
C LYS A 50 -4.14 4.96 -15.30
N VAL A 51 -2.97 4.83 -14.67
CA VAL A 51 -2.53 3.56 -14.07
C VAL A 51 -3.49 3.12 -12.96
N TYR A 52 -3.86 4.01 -12.04
CA TYR A 52 -4.82 3.68 -10.99
C TYR A 52 -6.21 3.37 -11.54
N LYS A 53 -6.65 4.06 -12.59
CA LYS A 53 -7.93 3.80 -13.25
C LYS A 53 -7.98 2.38 -13.85
N ARG A 54 -6.88 1.96 -14.50
CA ARG A 54 -6.70 0.57 -14.99
C ARG A 54 -6.68 -0.44 -13.84
N LEU A 55 -5.99 -0.14 -12.73
CA LEU A 55 -6.01 -1.00 -11.54
C LEU A 55 -7.41 -1.18 -10.96
N ALA A 56 -8.24 -0.15 -11.00
CA ALA A 56 -9.62 -0.17 -10.54
C ALA A 56 -10.60 -0.80 -11.54
N GLY A 57 -10.16 -1.18 -12.75
CA GLY A 57 -11.05 -1.76 -13.76
C GLY A 57 -12.08 -0.76 -14.26
N GLU A 58 -11.68 0.51 -14.43
CA GLU A 58 -12.54 1.62 -14.84
C GLU A 58 -13.62 2.05 -13.83
N GLU A 59 -13.63 1.46 -12.63
CA GLU A 59 -14.45 1.89 -11.49
C GLU A 59 -14.07 3.31 -11.00
N TYR A 60 -14.85 3.85 -10.05
CA TYR A 60 -14.64 5.21 -9.54
C TYR A 60 -13.21 5.48 -9.07
N LEU A 61 -12.61 6.53 -9.64
CA LEU A 61 -11.37 7.14 -9.22
C LEU A 61 -11.56 8.65 -9.32
N GLY A 62 -11.42 9.35 -8.21
CA GLY A 62 -11.59 10.80 -8.09
C GLY A 62 -10.32 11.50 -7.63
N PHE A 63 -10.45 12.80 -7.39
CA PHE A 63 -9.37 13.63 -6.84
C PHE A 63 -9.98 14.70 -5.94
N ASN A 64 -9.53 14.73 -4.69
CA ASN A 64 -9.99 15.70 -3.70
C ASN A 64 -9.05 16.90 -3.63
N ASN A 65 -9.39 17.97 -4.36
CA ASN A 65 -8.57 19.18 -4.36
C ASN A 65 -8.49 19.84 -2.97
N SER A 66 -9.55 19.76 -2.16
CA SER A 66 -9.55 20.34 -0.81
C SER A 66 -8.57 19.62 0.12
N VAL A 67 -8.50 18.29 0.06
CA VAL A 67 -7.51 17.50 0.79
C VAL A 67 -6.10 17.82 0.29
N PHE A 68 -5.90 17.91 -1.03
CA PHE A 68 -4.60 18.28 -1.59
C PHE A 68 -4.09 19.63 -1.08
N LEU A 69 -4.92 20.66 -1.11
CA LEU A 69 -4.56 21.98 -0.61
C LEU A 69 -4.25 21.95 0.88
N SER A 70 -5.09 21.27 1.67
CA SER A 70 -4.89 21.14 3.12
C SER A 70 -3.62 20.37 3.48
N GLU A 71 -3.35 19.25 2.82
CA GLU A 71 -2.13 18.45 3.02
C GLU A 71 -0.89 19.26 2.68
N ARG A 72 -0.91 20.03 1.58
CA ARG A 72 0.20 20.88 1.17
C ARG A 72 0.46 22.03 2.15
N GLU A 73 -0.58 22.65 2.69
CA GLU A 73 -0.45 23.75 3.64
C GLU A 73 0.06 23.31 5.03
N CYS A 74 -0.30 22.10 5.48
CA CYS A 74 0.10 21.57 6.79
C CYS A 74 1.28 20.58 6.74
N ALA A 75 2.00 20.53 5.63
CA ALA A 75 2.99 19.49 5.32
C ALA A 75 4.39 19.66 5.96
N ASP A 76 4.56 20.47 7.00
CA ASP A 76 5.87 20.81 7.59
C ASP A 76 6.76 19.59 7.84
N ARG A 77 6.18 18.49 8.35
CA ARG A 77 6.91 17.25 8.59
C ARG A 77 7.42 16.60 7.30
N ASN A 78 6.60 16.59 6.24
CA ASN A 78 6.99 16.03 4.94
C ASN A 78 8.05 16.91 4.26
N PHE A 79 7.97 18.24 4.41
CA PHE A 79 9.03 19.14 3.98
C PHE A 79 10.34 18.89 4.74
N ALA A 80 10.30 18.85 6.07
CA ALA A 80 11.47 18.56 6.90
C ALA A 80 12.12 17.23 6.50
N LEU A 81 11.31 16.19 6.30
CA LEU A 81 11.78 14.88 5.84
C LEU A 81 12.44 14.94 4.47
N ALA A 82 11.82 15.65 3.51
CA ALA A 82 12.35 15.78 2.17
C ALA A 82 13.67 16.57 2.15
N TYR A 83 13.78 17.64 2.94
CA TYR A 83 15.05 18.36 3.10
C TYR A 83 16.14 17.49 3.73
N PHE A 84 15.78 16.70 4.76
CA PHE A 84 16.69 15.74 5.37
C PHE A 84 17.17 14.65 4.39
N MET A 85 16.26 14.13 3.56
CA MET A 85 16.60 13.19 2.49
C MET A 85 17.50 13.83 1.42
N ARG A 86 17.29 15.10 1.09
CA ARG A 86 18.12 15.83 0.13
C ARG A 86 19.54 16.03 0.64
N GLU A 87 19.71 16.40 1.90
CA GLU A 87 21.02 16.54 2.54
C GLU A 87 21.81 15.22 2.50
N ASN A 88 21.12 14.10 2.72
CA ASN A 88 21.68 12.75 2.65
C ASN A 88 21.81 12.19 1.23
N LYS A 89 21.58 13.01 0.20
CA LYS A 89 21.71 12.64 -1.22
C LYS A 89 20.84 11.43 -1.62
N CYS A 90 19.68 11.27 -1.00
CA CYS A 90 18.77 10.17 -1.34
C CYS A 90 18.20 10.31 -2.75
N PHE A 91 17.95 11.56 -3.18
CA PHE A 91 17.29 11.85 -4.47
C PHE A 91 18.26 11.78 -5.65
N PRO A 92 17.75 11.53 -6.88
CA PRO A 92 18.53 11.66 -8.10
C PRO A 92 19.20 13.04 -8.24
N GLN A 93 20.28 13.12 -9.02
CA GLN A 93 20.91 14.41 -9.32
C GLN A 93 19.92 15.35 -10.02
N ASN A 94 20.01 16.66 -9.73
CA ASN A 94 19.14 17.72 -10.25
C ASN A 94 17.64 17.55 -9.93
N HIS A 95 17.33 16.76 -8.90
CA HIS A 95 15.97 16.54 -8.47
C HIS A 95 15.30 17.81 -7.91
N LYS A 96 14.09 18.09 -8.39
CA LYS A 96 13.27 19.21 -7.91
C LYS A 96 12.36 18.76 -6.78
N LEU A 97 12.81 19.03 -5.55
CA LEU A 97 12.17 18.58 -4.31
C LEU A 97 10.68 18.96 -4.23
N HIS A 98 10.36 20.23 -4.50
CA HIS A 98 9.00 20.75 -4.40
C HIS A 98 8.05 20.08 -5.39
N GLU A 99 8.48 19.83 -6.63
CA GLU A 99 7.65 19.16 -7.64
C GLU A 99 7.29 17.73 -7.21
N SER A 100 8.18 17.04 -6.49
CA SER A 100 7.93 15.67 -6.05
C SER A 100 7.13 15.58 -4.76
N LEU A 101 7.24 16.58 -3.89
CA LEU A 101 6.34 16.73 -2.75
C LEU A 101 4.92 17.07 -3.21
N ASP A 102 4.75 18.02 -4.11
CA ASP A 102 3.45 18.35 -4.68
C ASP A 102 2.83 17.12 -5.36
N PHE A 103 3.62 16.39 -6.15
CA PHE A 103 3.17 15.15 -6.76
C PHE A 103 2.78 14.09 -5.72
N TYR A 104 3.56 13.92 -4.65
CA TYR A 104 3.21 13.05 -3.53
C TYR A 104 1.87 13.44 -2.88
N PHE A 105 1.64 14.73 -2.60
CA PHE A 105 0.36 15.21 -2.03
C PHE A 105 -0.82 15.00 -2.98
N GLN A 106 -0.60 15.18 -4.28
CA GLN A 106 -1.62 14.87 -5.29
C GLN A 106 -2.02 13.39 -5.25
N LEU A 107 -1.04 12.47 -5.21
CA LEU A 107 -1.32 11.05 -5.14
C LEU A 107 -2.03 10.64 -3.84
N CYS A 108 -1.70 11.26 -2.71
CA CYS A 108 -2.39 11.04 -1.43
C CYS A 108 -3.83 11.58 -1.43
N SER A 109 -4.19 12.43 -2.40
CA SER A 109 -5.49 13.08 -2.52
C SER A 109 -6.39 12.43 -3.57
N LEU A 110 -5.97 11.29 -4.14
CA LEU A 110 -6.82 10.46 -5.00
C LEU A 110 -7.95 9.83 -4.17
N GLU A 111 -9.15 9.80 -4.73
CA GLU A 111 -10.34 9.25 -4.09
C GLU A 111 -10.75 7.92 -4.72
N ILE A 112 -11.10 6.96 -3.88
CA ILE A 112 -11.62 5.65 -4.28
C ILE A 112 -12.86 5.33 -3.45
N THR A 113 -13.70 4.45 -3.98
CA THR A 113 -14.74 3.79 -3.18
C THR A 113 -14.21 2.47 -2.63
N ALA A 114 -14.93 1.86 -1.68
CA ALA A 114 -14.60 0.51 -1.23
C ALA A 114 -14.66 -0.51 -2.39
N GLU A 115 -15.55 -0.30 -3.36
CA GLU A 115 -15.68 -1.14 -4.55
C GLU A 115 -14.44 -1.00 -5.45
N SER A 116 -14.06 0.22 -5.83
CA SER A 116 -12.89 0.41 -6.69
C SER A 116 -11.58 0.00 -6.00
N GLY A 117 -11.46 0.26 -4.69
CA GLY A 117 -10.35 -0.23 -3.88
C GLY A 117 -10.26 -1.76 -3.81
N ALA A 118 -11.41 -2.46 -3.73
CA ALA A 118 -11.43 -3.92 -3.74
C ALA A 118 -10.95 -4.48 -5.08
N VAL A 119 -11.32 -3.85 -6.20
CA VAL A 119 -10.83 -4.22 -7.54
C VAL A 119 -9.32 -3.97 -7.66
N MET A 120 -8.81 -2.83 -7.19
CA MET A 120 -7.36 -2.57 -7.15
C MET A 120 -6.61 -3.64 -6.36
N ALA A 121 -7.10 -3.99 -5.17
CA ALA A 121 -6.52 -5.07 -4.37
C ALA A 121 -6.64 -6.44 -5.06
N ALA A 122 -7.71 -6.68 -5.82
CA ALA A 122 -7.91 -7.93 -6.55
C ALA A 122 -6.98 -8.03 -7.76
N THR A 123 -6.66 -6.91 -8.42
CA THR A 123 -5.60 -6.84 -9.44
C THR A 123 -4.25 -7.26 -8.86
N LEU A 124 -3.92 -6.84 -7.64
CA LEU A 124 -2.72 -7.32 -6.93
C LEU A 124 -2.83 -8.80 -6.55
N ALA A 125 -4.00 -9.27 -6.11
CA ALA A 125 -4.25 -10.68 -5.80
C ALA A 125 -4.06 -11.58 -7.03
N ASN A 126 -4.35 -11.05 -8.22
CA ASN A 126 -4.33 -11.74 -9.51
C ASN A 126 -3.05 -11.48 -10.32
N GLY A 127 -1.92 -11.26 -9.63
CA GLY A 127 -0.61 -11.17 -10.30
C GLY A 127 -0.43 -9.94 -11.20
N GLY A 128 -1.26 -8.90 -11.05
CA GLY A 128 -1.18 -7.66 -11.83
C GLY A 128 -2.16 -7.58 -13.00
N LEU A 129 -2.95 -8.64 -13.22
CA LEU A 129 -4.03 -8.68 -14.21
C LEU A 129 -5.33 -8.21 -13.57
N ASN A 130 -5.95 -7.16 -14.11
CA ASN A 130 -7.22 -6.69 -13.59
C ASN A 130 -8.30 -7.76 -13.80
N PRO A 131 -9.01 -8.20 -12.74
CA PRO A 131 -9.93 -9.33 -12.83
C PRO A 131 -11.24 -9.02 -13.55
N LEU A 132 -11.62 -7.75 -13.69
CA LEU A 132 -12.84 -7.34 -14.38
C LEU A 132 -12.61 -7.12 -15.87
N THR A 133 -11.46 -6.55 -16.24
CA THR A 133 -11.17 -6.15 -17.62
C THR A 133 -10.20 -7.09 -18.34
N GLY A 134 -9.44 -7.92 -17.62
CA GLY A 134 -8.35 -8.73 -18.18
C GLY A 134 -7.13 -7.91 -18.61
N ASP A 135 -7.03 -6.66 -18.19
CA ASP A 135 -5.91 -5.77 -18.54
C ASP A 135 -4.65 -6.10 -17.72
N PRO A 136 -3.49 -6.40 -18.33
CA PRO A 136 -2.24 -6.57 -17.62
C PRO A 136 -1.67 -5.20 -17.19
N VAL A 137 -2.01 -4.77 -15.98
CA VAL A 137 -1.65 -3.44 -15.46
C VAL A 137 -0.26 -3.42 -14.84
N LEU A 138 0.12 -4.48 -14.13
CA LEU A 138 1.39 -4.59 -13.42
C LEU A 138 2.14 -5.87 -13.80
N THR A 139 3.48 -5.83 -13.71
CA THR A 139 4.30 -7.03 -13.86
C THR A 139 4.22 -7.90 -12.60
N VAL A 140 4.43 -9.20 -12.77
CA VAL A 140 4.44 -10.17 -11.65
C VAL A 140 5.49 -9.80 -10.60
N ASP A 141 6.66 -9.31 -11.03
CA ASP A 141 7.72 -8.86 -10.10
C ASP A 141 7.30 -7.63 -9.30
N ALA A 142 6.64 -6.65 -9.93
CA ALA A 142 6.12 -5.48 -9.23
C ALA A 142 5.09 -5.90 -8.17
N VAL A 143 4.19 -6.81 -8.52
CA VAL A 143 3.16 -7.33 -7.61
C VAL A 143 3.79 -8.09 -6.45
N ARG A 144 4.72 -9.01 -6.71
CA ARG A 144 5.42 -9.77 -5.66
C ARG A 144 6.13 -8.85 -4.67
N ASN A 145 6.84 -7.84 -5.17
CA ASN A 145 7.57 -6.88 -4.33
C ASN A 145 6.60 -6.05 -3.47
N THR A 146 5.51 -5.55 -4.07
CA THR A 146 4.48 -4.78 -3.37
C THR A 146 3.82 -5.62 -2.27
N LEU A 147 3.39 -6.85 -2.56
CA LEU A 147 2.74 -7.73 -1.57
C LEU A 147 3.68 -8.10 -0.42
N THR A 148 4.96 -8.32 -0.71
CA THR A 148 5.97 -8.60 0.31
C THR A 148 6.09 -7.43 1.28
N LEU A 149 6.15 -6.20 0.77
CA LEU A 149 6.27 -5.00 1.59
C LEU A 149 4.97 -4.64 2.32
N MET A 150 3.81 -4.87 1.70
CA MET A 150 2.51 -4.73 2.37
C MET A 150 2.40 -5.67 3.56
N HIS A 151 2.91 -6.90 3.43
CA HIS A 151 2.89 -7.89 4.50
C HIS A 151 3.70 -7.44 5.73
N SER A 152 4.90 -6.89 5.54
CA SER A 152 5.80 -6.55 6.65
C SER A 152 5.69 -5.10 7.13
N CYS A 153 5.21 -4.17 6.30
CA CYS A 153 5.32 -2.73 6.55
C CYS A 153 4.00 -1.94 6.34
N GLY A 154 2.90 -2.61 5.99
CA GLY A 154 1.72 -1.90 5.49
C GLY A 154 0.76 -1.32 6.54
N MET A 155 0.85 -1.73 7.80
CA MET A 155 -0.08 -1.39 8.89
C MET A 155 0.57 -0.51 9.98
N TYR A 156 1.47 0.40 9.58
CA TYR A 156 2.25 1.26 10.49
C TYR A 156 2.98 0.44 11.57
N ASN A 157 2.97 0.91 12.82
CA ASN A 157 3.58 0.21 13.95
C ASN A 157 2.89 -1.13 14.27
N TYR A 158 1.69 -1.36 13.73
CA TYR A 158 0.96 -2.61 13.90
C TYR A 158 1.38 -3.69 12.90
N SER A 159 2.24 -3.39 11.92
CA SER A 159 2.62 -4.32 10.84
C SER A 159 3.17 -5.65 11.36
N GLY A 160 4.02 -5.65 12.39
CA GLY A 160 4.57 -6.88 12.96
C GLY A 160 3.49 -7.76 13.61
N GLN A 161 2.59 -7.18 14.40
CA GLN A 161 1.48 -7.91 15.02
C GLN A 161 0.48 -8.41 13.98
N PHE A 162 0.18 -7.59 12.96
CA PHE A 162 -0.71 -7.96 11.87
C PHE A 162 -0.14 -9.13 11.05
N ALA A 163 1.15 -9.09 10.70
CA ALA A 163 1.84 -10.18 10.00
C ALA A 163 1.81 -11.48 10.83
N PHE A 164 2.05 -11.39 12.15
CA PHE A 164 2.04 -12.56 13.02
C PHE A 164 0.64 -13.18 13.21
N HIS A 165 -0.39 -12.35 13.42
CA HIS A 165 -1.73 -12.86 13.74
C HIS A 165 -2.62 -13.12 12.51
N VAL A 166 -2.50 -12.30 11.46
CA VAL A 166 -3.34 -12.37 10.25
C VAL A 166 -2.56 -12.97 9.09
N GLY A 167 -1.32 -12.55 8.88
CA GLY A 167 -0.43 -13.13 7.88
C GLY A 167 -0.86 -12.85 6.43
N LEU A 168 -1.47 -11.69 6.18
CA LEU A 168 -1.94 -11.25 4.86
C LEU A 168 -1.31 -9.90 4.50
N PRO A 169 -1.00 -9.64 3.21
CA PRO A 169 -0.62 -8.30 2.76
C PRO A 169 -1.77 -7.30 2.96
N ALA A 170 -1.50 -6.22 3.69
CA ALA A 170 -2.46 -5.14 3.89
C ALA A 170 -1.79 -3.77 3.76
N LYS A 171 -2.56 -2.72 3.47
CA LYS A 171 -2.13 -1.33 3.61
C LYS A 171 -3.25 -0.52 4.22
N SER A 172 -2.98 0.16 5.32
CA SER A 172 -3.88 1.13 5.94
C SER A 172 -3.59 2.56 5.49
N GLY A 173 -4.59 3.44 5.59
CA GLY A 173 -4.44 4.87 5.37
C GLY A 173 -5.19 5.68 6.42
N VAL A 174 -4.76 6.93 6.61
CA VAL A 174 -5.34 7.87 7.60
C VAL A 174 -6.80 8.25 7.31
N SER A 175 -7.30 7.99 6.09
CA SER A 175 -8.71 8.11 5.75
C SER A 175 -9.61 7.04 6.40
N GLY A 176 -9.01 6.04 7.06
CA GLY A 176 -9.70 4.86 7.58
C GLY A 176 -9.87 3.75 6.54
N CYS A 177 -9.24 3.89 5.37
CA CYS A 177 -9.19 2.85 4.35
C CYS A 177 -8.17 1.76 4.73
N VAL A 178 -8.51 0.50 4.49
CA VAL A 178 -7.60 -0.65 4.61
C VAL A 178 -7.78 -1.54 3.39
N LEU A 179 -6.75 -1.57 2.54
CA LEU A 179 -6.63 -2.52 1.45
C LEU A 179 -6.03 -3.82 1.98
N LEU A 180 -6.67 -4.95 1.67
CA LEU A 180 -6.16 -6.28 1.98
C LEU A 180 -6.13 -7.10 0.69
N VAL A 181 -5.05 -7.85 0.53
CA VAL A 181 -4.89 -8.80 -0.57
C VAL A 181 -4.85 -10.22 -0.03
N ILE A 182 -5.69 -11.11 -0.58
CA ILE A 182 -5.57 -12.56 -0.43
C ILE A 182 -5.02 -13.11 -1.74
N PRO A 183 -3.70 -13.38 -1.84
CA PRO A 183 -3.08 -13.77 -3.10
C PRO A 183 -3.78 -14.97 -3.75
N ASN A 184 -3.94 -14.91 -5.07
CA ASN A 184 -4.63 -15.90 -5.90
C ASN A 184 -6.11 -16.15 -5.53
N THR A 185 -6.74 -15.27 -4.74
CA THR A 185 -8.13 -15.44 -4.30
C THR A 185 -8.96 -14.17 -4.51
N MET A 186 -8.70 -13.10 -3.75
CA MET A 186 -9.50 -11.88 -3.82
C MET A 186 -8.76 -10.67 -3.22
N GLY A 187 -9.22 -9.48 -3.61
CA GLY A 187 -8.90 -8.22 -2.94
C GLY A 187 -10.08 -7.72 -2.11
N ILE A 188 -9.79 -7.07 -0.99
CA ILE A 188 -10.80 -6.47 -0.12
C ILE A 188 -10.37 -5.04 0.20
N CYS A 189 -11.32 -4.13 0.18
CA CYS A 189 -11.14 -2.77 0.70
C CYS A 189 -12.17 -2.52 1.79
N LEU A 190 -11.70 -2.19 2.98
CA LEU A 190 -12.52 -1.78 4.11
C LEU A 190 -12.37 -0.29 4.31
N TRP A 191 -13.47 0.39 4.66
CA TRP A 191 -13.41 1.81 4.98
C TRP A 191 -14.24 2.11 6.22
N SER A 192 -13.58 2.66 7.24
CA SER A 192 -14.22 3.23 8.42
C SER A 192 -13.29 4.29 9.03
N PRO A 193 -13.68 5.58 9.03
CA PRO A 193 -12.80 6.69 9.39
C PRO A 193 -12.16 6.64 10.79
N PRO A 194 -12.83 6.20 11.88
CA PRO A 194 -12.20 6.18 13.20
C PRO A 194 -10.95 5.30 13.26
N LEU A 195 -9.84 5.88 13.70
CA LEU A 195 -8.53 5.23 13.78
C LEU A 195 -8.17 4.84 15.23
N ASP A 196 -7.39 3.77 15.36
CA ASP A 196 -6.76 3.37 16.60
C ASP A 196 -5.51 4.21 16.90
N ALA A 197 -4.86 3.94 18.04
CA ALA A 197 -3.63 4.63 18.45
C ALA A 197 -2.44 4.41 17.49
N ASN A 198 -2.51 3.42 16.59
CA ASN A 198 -1.49 3.14 15.57
C ASN A 198 -1.82 3.77 14.22
N GLY A 199 -2.95 4.47 14.08
CA GLY A 199 -3.40 5.09 12.82
C GLY A 199 -4.12 4.14 11.87
N ASN A 200 -4.53 2.95 12.34
CA ASN A 200 -5.29 1.99 11.54
C ASN A 200 -6.80 2.10 11.83
N SER A 201 -7.65 1.85 10.83
CA SER A 201 -9.11 1.83 11.04
C SER A 201 -9.52 0.83 12.13
N CYS A 202 -10.21 1.29 13.18
CA CYS A 202 -10.67 0.45 14.29
C CYS A 202 -11.51 -0.72 13.79
N ARG A 203 -12.51 -0.43 12.94
CA ARG A 203 -13.40 -1.47 12.38
C ARG A 203 -12.68 -2.33 11.34
N GLY A 204 -11.74 -1.75 10.58
CA GLY A 204 -10.92 -2.51 9.63
C GLY A 204 -10.08 -3.57 10.34
N VAL A 205 -9.42 -3.21 11.44
CA VAL A 205 -8.67 -4.16 12.28
C VAL A 205 -9.62 -5.20 12.89
N GLN A 206 -10.73 -4.78 13.49
CA GLN A 206 -11.72 -5.68 14.10
C GLN A 206 -12.27 -6.73 13.12
N PHE A 207 -12.58 -6.31 11.89
CA PHE A 207 -13.09 -7.21 10.84
C PHE A 207 -12.13 -8.38 10.58
N TRP A 208 -10.82 -8.12 10.53
CA TRP A 208 -9.82 -9.17 10.32
C TRP A 208 -9.68 -10.08 11.53
N TRP A 209 -9.71 -9.53 12.75
CA TRP A 209 -9.69 -10.34 13.96
C TRP A 209 -10.86 -11.32 14.03
N ALA A 210 -12.04 -10.92 13.56
CA ALA A 210 -13.20 -11.81 13.44
C ALA A 210 -13.02 -12.83 12.29
N SER A 211 -12.50 -12.40 11.16
CA SER A 211 -12.39 -13.23 9.94
C SER A 211 -11.19 -14.20 9.94
N ARG A 212 -10.21 -14.01 10.84
CA ARG A 212 -8.97 -14.82 10.87
C ARG A 212 -9.22 -16.31 11.03
N LEU A 213 -10.22 -16.69 11.83
CA LEU A 213 -10.54 -18.10 12.08
C LEU A 213 -11.05 -18.78 10.81
N LEU A 214 -11.89 -18.08 10.04
CA LEU A 214 -12.39 -18.58 8.76
C LEU A 214 -11.24 -18.80 7.78
N TYR A 215 -10.29 -17.86 7.72
CA TYR A 215 -9.14 -17.96 6.84
C TYR A 215 -8.15 -19.08 7.25
N GLN A 216 -7.86 -19.20 8.55
CA GLN A 216 -6.99 -20.27 9.07
C GLN A 216 -7.60 -21.65 8.83
N HIS A 217 -8.90 -21.83 9.10
CA HIS A 217 -9.62 -23.06 8.77
C HIS A 217 -9.59 -23.39 7.26
N GLY A 218 -9.67 -22.37 6.40
CA GLY A 218 -9.50 -22.53 4.96
C GLY A 218 -8.10 -23.04 4.57
N LYS A 219 -7.04 -22.46 5.14
CA LYS A 219 -5.66 -22.91 4.93
C LYS A 219 -5.42 -24.34 5.43
N ASP A 220 -5.96 -24.69 6.60
CA ASP A 220 -5.78 -26.02 7.18
C ASP A 220 -6.50 -27.11 6.38
N ARG A 221 -7.66 -26.79 5.77
CA ARG A 221 -8.35 -27.69 4.83
C ARG A 221 -7.59 -27.89 3.52
N VAL A 222 -6.99 -26.84 2.96
CA VAL A 222 -6.18 -26.93 1.74
C VAL A 222 -4.86 -27.65 1.99
N ARG A 223 -4.28 -27.55 3.20
CA ARG A 223 -3.09 -28.30 3.65
C ARG A 223 -3.41 -29.71 4.16
N GLY A 224 -4.53 -30.31 3.74
CA GLY A 224 -5.07 -31.58 4.23
C GLY A 224 -4.05 -32.60 4.75
N ASN A 225 -4.08 -32.80 6.07
CA ASN A 225 -4.00 -34.07 6.80
C ASN A 225 -3.36 -35.27 6.03
N PRO A 226 -2.08 -35.62 6.29
CA PRO A 226 -1.44 -36.81 5.69
C PRO A 226 -2.04 -38.15 6.18
N THR A 227 -2.93 -38.14 7.17
CA THR A 227 -3.26 -39.33 7.97
C THR A 227 -4.48 -40.13 7.48
N LEU A 228 -5.08 -39.78 6.34
CA LEU A 228 -6.29 -40.45 5.83
C LEU A 228 -6.09 -41.30 4.57
N LEU A 229 -4.84 -41.48 4.09
CA LEU A 229 -4.54 -42.31 2.90
C LEU A 229 -4.06 -43.74 3.21
N THR A 230 -4.08 -44.21 4.46
CA THR A 230 -3.68 -45.58 4.83
C THR A 230 -4.82 -46.38 5.46
N ARG A 231 -5.90 -46.59 4.71
CA ARG A 231 -6.77 -47.76 4.91
C ARG A 231 -7.15 -48.34 3.55
N GLN A 232 -6.29 -49.20 3.01
CA GLN A 232 -6.72 -50.16 2.00
C GLN A 232 -7.49 -51.30 2.69
N PRO A 233 -8.61 -51.78 2.12
CA PRO A 233 -9.35 -52.90 2.66
C PRO A 233 -8.58 -54.21 2.45
N LYS A 234 -8.62 -55.08 3.46
CA LYS A 234 -8.28 -56.52 3.32
C LYS A 234 -9.38 -57.24 2.57
#